data_AF-A0A9P6BIZ2-F1
#
_entry.id   AF-A0A9P6BIZ2-F1
#
_cell.length_a   1.000
_cell.length_b   1.000
_cell.length_c   1.000
_cell.angle_alpha   90.00
_cell.angle_beta   90.00
_cell.angle_gamma   90.00
#
_symmetry.space_group_name_H-M   'P 1'
#
loop_
_entity.id
_entity.type
_entity.pdbx_description
1 polymer ?
#
loop_
_entity_poly.entity_id
_entity_poly.type
_entity_poly.pdbx_seq_one_letter_code
_entity_poly.pdbx_strand_id
1 'polypeptide(L)'
;DLFDAVLWLPLRELKSYKSRNLEGLLNEKYFSRYPNLESTSLARTLFSQAQNGKVLFILDGLDEFQATTDVTLDHFLAELFSQQHIVITSRPSGVDKSILPSIDLELETVGFNPKDVQNYIENVAPDMAEAIKDFIHRTPIIQGLVNIPVQLDAICFSWDSLPSDSDEITMTRLYQVMVRKLWCKDAVRLGKTSSGRPITEKQIQRLPSHKIDELMNIEIEYLGYLAFKCLMNNHQIVFDNDALGEAMGDLDNNRQKNNRESLPSVLLDDLNQTSFLHSADADLNTSADNLQGS
;
A
#
# COMPACT_ATOMS: atom_id res chain seq x y z
N ASP A 1 -10.37 29.28 9.21
CA ASP A 1 -10.50 27.88 9.67
C ASP A 1 -11.93 27.42 9.51
N LEU A 2 -12.20 26.56 8.51
CA LEU A 2 -13.55 26.09 8.16
C LEU A 2 -13.96 24.84 8.97
N PHE A 3 -12.97 23.99 9.30
CA PHE A 3 -13.13 22.74 10.02
C PHE A 3 -12.33 22.75 11.32
N ASP A 4 -12.87 22.11 12.35
CA ASP A 4 -12.19 21.87 13.63
C ASP A 4 -11.37 20.57 13.60
N ALA A 5 -11.71 19.63 12.69
CA ALA A 5 -10.96 18.39 12.47
C ALA A 5 -11.03 17.90 11.01
N VAL A 6 -9.98 17.19 10.59
CA VAL A 6 -9.90 16.45 9.32
C VAL A 6 -9.61 14.99 9.65
N LEU A 7 -10.47 14.07 9.19
CA LEU A 7 -10.40 12.66 9.54
C LEU A 7 -10.22 11.79 8.29
N TRP A 8 -9.13 11.03 8.24
CA TRP A 8 -8.83 10.10 7.15
C TRP A 8 -9.25 8.68 7.49
N LEU A 9 -10.13 8.11 6.65
CA LEU A 9 -10.71 6.80 6.83
C LEU A 9 -10.51 5.93 5.57
N PRO A 10 -9.60 4.96 5.61
CA PRO A 10 -9.50 3.92 4.60
C PRO A 10 -10.73 3.02 4.59
N LEU A 11 -11.48 3.00 3.49
CA LEU A 11 -12.71 2.23 3.36
C LEU A 11 -12.46 0.71 3.33
N ARG A 12 -11.27 0.26 2.91
CA ARG A 12 -10.86 -1.16 3.02
C ARG A 12 -10.91 -1.71 4.45
N GLU A 13 -10.75 -0.86 5.47
CA GLU A 13 -10.78 -1.27 6.88
C GLU A 13 -12.21 -1.31 7.43
N LEU A 14 -13.22 -0.82 6.70
CA LEU A 14 -14.54 -0.61 7.27
C LEU A 14 -15.16 -1.90 7.85
N LYS A 15 -14.83 -3.04 7.25
CA LYS A 15 -15.26 -4.38 7.67
C LYS A 15 -14.63 -4.85 8.98
N SER A 16 -13.40 -4.42 9.29
CA SER A 16 -12.65 -4.90 10.45
C SER A 16 -13.08 -4.25 11.77
N TYR A 17 -13.65 -3.04 11.70
CA TYR A 17 -14.19 -2.37 12.88
C TYR A 17 -15.34 -3.18 13.48
N LYS A 18 -15.47 -3.18 14.81
CA LYS A 18 -16.60 -3.80 15.51
C LYS A 18 -17.82 -2.88 15.52
N SER A 19 -17.56 -1.58 15.60
CA SER A 19 -18.61 -0.57 15.61
C SER A 19 -19.23 -0.38 14.22
N ARG A 20 -20.56 -0.24 14.18
CA ARG A 20 -21.36 0.00 12.96
C ARG A 20 -22.09 1.35 13.02
N ASN A 21 -21.48 2.32 13.70
CA ASN A 21 -21.95 3.70 13.80
C ASN A 21 -20.75 4.66 13.93
N LEU A 22 -20.97 5.94 13.61
CA LEU A 22 -19.88 6.92 13.53
C LEU A 22 -19.18 7.14 14.88
N GLU A 23 -19.91 7.34 15.98
CA GLU A 23 -19.29 7.56 17.32
C GLU A 23 -18.39 6.39 17.72
N GLY A 24 -18.88 5.15 17.55
CA GLY A 24 -18.12 3.95 17.85
C GLY A 24 -16.88 3.79 16.96
N LEU A 25 -17.00 4.09 15.66
CA LEU A 25 -15.84 4.11 14.76
C LEU A 25 -14.79 5.12 15.20
N LEU A 26 -15.21 6.34 15.55
CA LEU A 26 -14.28 7.39 16.00
C LEU A 26 -13.53 6.93 17.26
N ASN A 27 -14.23 6.28 18.18
CA ASN A 27 -13.62 5.70 19.37
C ASN A 27 -12.60 4.60 19.01
N GLU A 28 -13.03 3.62 18.22
CA GLU A 28 -12.23 2.45 17.86
C GLU A 28 -10.99 2.81 17.05
N LYS A 29 -11.13 3.72 16.06
CA LYS A 29 -10.04 4.12 15.16
C LYS A 29 -9.08 5.14 15.78
N TYR A 30 -9.59 6.19 16.43
CA TYR A 30 -8.75 7.32 16.84
C TYR A 30 -8.47 7.37 18.34
N PHE A 31 -9.29 6.73 19.18
CA PHE A 31 -9.19 6.88 20.64
C PHE A 31 -9.07 5.56 21.41
N SER A 32 -8.86 4.43 20.73
CA SER A 32 -8.78 3.10 21.35
C SER A 32 -7.64 2.93 22.36
N ARG A 33 -6.65 3.83 22.34
CA ARG A 33 -5.51 3.86 23.27
C ARG A 33 -5.78 4.61 24.58
N TYR A 34 -6.88 5.35 24.69
CA TYR A 34 -7.22 6.13 25.88
C TYR A 34 -8.09 5.32 26.84
N PRO A 35 -8.08 5.65 28.16
CA PRO A 35 -9.03 5.08 29.11
C PRO A 35 -10.48 5.25 28.62
N ASN A 36 -11.32 4.23 28.83
CA ASN A 36 -12.68 4.15 28.27
C ASN A 36 -13.53 5.42 28.46
N LEU A 37 -13.42 6.09 29.61
CA LEU A 37 -14.20 7.31 29.88
C LEU A 37 -13.74 8.49 29.01
N GLU A 38 -12.43 8.69 28.88
CA GLU A 38 -11.85 9.76 28.08
C GLU A 38 -12.04 9.50 26.58
N SER A 39 -11.81 8.26 26.13
CA SER A 39 -12.01 7.87 24.73
C SER A 39 -13.46 8.08 24.29
N THR A 40 -14.43 7.73 25.14
CA THR A 40 -15.86 7.91 24.85
C THR A 40 -16.21 9.41 24.77
N SER A 41 -15.71 10.22 25.71
CA SER A 41 -15.96 11.67 25.70
C SER A 41 -15.37 12.37 24.48
N LEU A 42 -14.16 11.99 24.06
CA LEU A 42 -13.51 12.52 22.87
C LEU A 42 -14.27 12.13 21.60
N ALA A 43 -14.62 10.85 21.46
CA ALA A 43 -15.41 10.35 20.33
C ALA A 43 -16.77 11.07 20.21
N ARG A 44 -17.48 11.27 21.33
CA ARG A 44 -18.75 12.03 21.37
C ARG A 44 -18.60 13.48 20.98
N THR A 45 -17.52 14.12 21.45
CA THR A 45 -17.24 15.51 21.11
C THR A 45 -17.02 15.63 19.61
N LEU A 46 -16.19 14.76 19.04
CA LEU A 46 -15.89 14.75 17.61
C LEU A 46 -17.12 14.40 16.76
N PHE A 47 -17.94 13.43 17.19
CA PHE A 47 -19.23 13.12 16.58
C PHE A 47 -20.18 14.33 16.57
N SER A 48 -20.26 15.05 17.70
CA SER A 48 -21.06 16.28 17.80
C SER A 48 -20.55 17.37 16.84
N GLN A 49 -19.23 17.50 16.68
CA GLN A 49 -18.65 18.43 15.70
C GLN A 49 -18.95 18.00 14.26
N ALA A 50 -18.93 16.70 13.97
CA ALA A 50 -19.31 16.19 12.65
C ALA A 50 -20.77 16.54 12.31
N GLN A 51 -21.69 16.37 13.27
CA GLN A 51 -23.09 16.77 13.10
C GLN A 51 -23.27 18.28 12.89
N ASN A 52 -22.36 19.10 13.41
CA ASN A 52 -22.36 20.55 13.21
C ASN A 52 -21.64 21.01 11.93
N GLY A 53 -21.21 20.09 11.06
CA GLY A 53 -20.49 20.42 9.85
C GLY A 53 -19.07 20.94 10.09
N LYS A 54 -18.49 20.66 11.27
CA LYS A 54 -17.16 21.11 11.66
C LYS A 54 -16.06 20.08 11.40
N VAL A 55 -16.39 18.96 10.77
CA VAL A 55 -15.46 17.88 10.46
C VAL A 55 -15.47 17.60 8.98
N LEU A 56 -14.27 17.49 8.39
CA LEU A 56 -14.07 16.98 7.04
C LEU A 56 -13.65 15.51 7.11
N PHE A 57 -14.38 14.64 6.41
CA PHE A 57 -14.01 13.24 6.25
C PHE A 57 -13.33 13.00 4.89
N ILE A 58 -12.18 12.34 4.90
CA ILE A 58 -11.51 11.82 3.71
C ILE A 58 -11.75 10.30 3.70
N LEU A 59 -12.69 9.87 2.87
CA LEU A 59 -13.07 8.46 2.68
C LEU A 59 -12.22 7.88 1.55
N ASP A 60 -11.23 7.08 1.91
CA ASP A 60 -10.15 6.67 1.01
C ASP A 60 -10.35 5.25 0.46
N GLY A 61 -10.39 5.10 -0.86
CA GLY A 61 -10.45 3.81 -1.55
C GLY A 61 -11.86 3.20 -1.63
N LEU A 62 -12.83 3.90 -2.21
CA LEU A 62 -14.20 3.38 -2.36
C LEU A 62 -14.26 2.10 -3.22
N ASP A 63 -13.45 1.99 -4.26
CA ASP A 63 -13.36 0.77 -5.08
C ASP A 63 -12.88 -0.47 -4.31
N GLU A 64 -12.25 -0.27 -3.15
CA GLU A 64 -11.82 -1.34 -2.25
C GLU A 64 -12.99 -1.87 -1.40
N PHE A 65 -14.10 -1.13 -1.34
CA PHE A 65 -15.31 -1.54 -0.66
C PHE A 65 -16.19 -2.41 -1.58
N GLN A 66 -16.15 -3.72 -1.35
CA GLN A 66 -17.06 -4.65 -2.02
C GLN A 66 -18.41 -4.69 -1.30
N ALA A 67 -19.50 -4.47 -2.05
CA ALA A 67 -20.88 -4.61 -1.58
C ALA A 67 -21.06 -5.92 -0.81
N THR A 68 -21.70 -5.83 0.35
CA THR A 68 -21.86 -6.98 1.26
C THR A 68 -23.31 -7.39 1.37
N THR A 69 -23.56 -8.61 1.85
CA THR A 69 -24.89 -9.00 2.33
C THR A 69 -25.17 -8.47 3.74
N ASP A 70 -24.21 -7.77 4.36
CA ASP A 70 -24.33 -7.19 5.69
C ASP A 70 -25.00 -5.81 5.62
N VAL A 71 -26.31 -5.82 5.80
CA VAL A 71 -27.16 -4.61 5.83
C VAL A 71 -26.67 -3.58 6.86
N THR A 72 -26.01 -4.00 7.94
CA THR A 72 -25.50 -3.07 8.96
C THR A 72 -24.30 -2.27 8.45
N LEU A 73 -23.46 -2.89 7.63
CA LEU A 73 -22.31 -2.24 7.02
C LEU A 73 -22.74 -1.26 5.93
N ASP A 74 -23.74 -1.63 5.13
CA ASP A 74 -24.31 -0.75 4.11
C ASP A 74 -24.97 0.49 4.74
N HIS A 75 -25.72 0.31 5.84
CA HIS A 75 -26.26 1.42 6.61
C HIS A 75 -25.15 2.32 7.17
N PHE A 76 -24.07 1.71 7.64
CA PHE A 76 -22.96 2.47 8.19
C PHE A 76 -22.22 3.28 7.13
N LEU A 77 -22.02 2.72 5.93
CA LEU A 77 -21.49 3.47 4.79
C LEU A 77 -22.41 4.64 4.39
N ALA A 78 -23.73 4.42 4.41
CA ALA A 78 -24.70 5.50 4.18
C ALA A 78 -24.61 6.60 5.26
N GLU A 79 -24.37 6.26 6.53
CA GLU A 79 -24.13 7.24 7.59
C GLU A 79 -22.87 8.09 7.30
N LEU A 80 -21.78 7.47 6.82
CA LEU A 80 -20.56 8.17 6.41
C LEU A 80 -20.82 9.11 5.21
N PHE A 81 -21.59 8.67 4.22
CA PHE A 81 -21.96 9.49 3.07
C PHE A 81 -22.93 10.61 3.40
N SER A 82 -23.64 10.53 4.53
CA SER A 82 -24.55 11.57 4.99
C SER A 82 -23.85 12.74 5.69
N GLN A 83 -22.53 12.64 5.94
CA GLN A 83 -21.78 13.72 6.56
C GLN A 83 -21.71 14.94 5.63
N GLN A 84 -21.74 16.13 6.22
CA GLN A 84 -21.85 17.38 5.44
C GLN A 84 -20.62 17.66 4.55
N HIS A 85 -19.44 17.22 4.98
CA HIS A 85 -18.19 17.48 4.28
C HIS A 85 -17.40 16.20 4.13
N ILE A 86 -17.44 15.64 2.92
CA ILE A 86 -16.74 14.41 2.57
C ILE A 86 -15.91 14.62 1.30
N VAL A 87 -14.74 14.01 1.27
CA VAL A 87 -13.93 13.79 0.07
C VAL A 87 -13.80 12.29 -0.09
N ILE A 88 -14.21 11.76 -1.23
CA ILE A 88 -14.13 10.33 -1.53
C ILE A 88 -13.06 10.12 -2.59
N THR A 89 -12.14 9.19 -2.35
CA THR A 89 -11.18 8.75 -3.38
C THR A 89 -11.62 7.39 -3.92
N SER A 90 -11.38 7.17 -5.21
CA SER A 90 -11.63 5.88 -5.84
C SER A 90 -10.87 5.74 -7.15
N ARG A 91 -10.56 4.50 -7.54
CA ARG A 91 -10.18 4.19 -8.92
C ARG A 91 -11.38 4.32 -9.86
N PRO A 92 -11.17 4.68 -11.15
CA PRO A 92 -12.24 4.76 -12.14
C PRO A 92 -12.98 3.42 -12.34
N SER A 93 -12.24 2.32 -12.23
CA SER A 93 -12.76 0.95 -12.30
C SER A 93 -13.08 0.43 -10.90
N GLY A 94 -14.30 -0.04 -10.67
CA GLY A 94 -14.68 -0.73 -9.42
C GLY A 94 -15.77 -0.04 -8.60
N VAL A 95 -16.15 1.19 -8.94
CA VAL A 95 -17.24 1.89 -8.23
C VAL A 95 -18.59 1.51 -8.82
N ASP A 96 -19.45 0.97 -7.97
CA ASP A 96 -20.87 0.92 -8.27
C ASP A 96 -21.46 2.33 -8.10
N LYS A 97 -21.80 2.97 -9.22
CA LYS A 97 -22.37 4.33 -9.18
C LYS A 97 -23.72 4.39 -8.46
N SER A 98 -24.40 3.25 -8.26
CA SER A 98 -25.68 3.21 -7.55
C SER A 98 -25.57 3.42 -6.04
N ILE A 99 -24.38 3.16 -5.46
CA ILE A 99 -24.13 3.37 -4.01
C ILE A 99 -23.58 4.76 -3.69
N LEU A 100 -23.21 5.54 -4.72
CA LEU A 100 -22.66 6.87 -4.51
C LEU A 100 -23.73 7.84 -4.00
N PRO A 101 -23.40 8.72 -3.04
CA PRO A 101 -24.27 9.84 -2.69
C PRO A 101 -24.37 10.83 -3.86
N SER A 102 -25.21 11.86 -3.71
CA SER A 102 -25.17 13.01 -4.61
C SER A 102 -23.79 13.67 -4.50
N ILE A 103 -23.04 13.69 -5.60
CA ILE A 103 -21.69 14.27 -5.66
C ILE A 103 -21.79 15.71 -6.16
N ASP A 104 -21.35 16.68 -5.34
CA ASP A 104 -21.33 18.09 -5.71
C ASP A 104 -20.22 18.43 -6.71
N LEU A 105 -19.08 17.73 -6.60
CA LEU A 105 -17.89 17.95 -7.43
C LEU A 105 -17.17 16.62 -7.67
N GLU A 106 -16.99 16.27 -8.94
CA GLU A 106 -16.17 15.13 -9.39
C GLU A 106 -14.88 15.66 -10.01
N LEU A 107 -13.74 15.14 -9.55
CA LEU A 107 -12.41 15.49 -10.05
C LEU A 107 -11.66 14.24 -10.47
N GLU A 108 -10.93 14.33 -11.57
CA GLU A 108 -10.08 13.25 -12.06
C GLU A 108 -8.61 13.58 -11.77
N THR A 109 -7.88 12.63 -11.17
CA THR A 109 -6.43 12.74 -10.99
C THR A 109 -5.73 12.25 -12.26
N VAL A 110 -5.21 13.19 -13.06
CA VAL A 110 -4.56 12.89 -14.35
C VAL A 110 -3.05 12.63 -14.28
N GLY A 111 -2.48 12.67 -13.07
CA GLY A 111 -1.05 12.49 -12.84
C GLY A 111 -0.24 13.80 -12.96
N PHE A 112 1.08 13.65 -12.99
CA PHE A 112 2.03 14.74 -13.12
C PHE A 112 2.10 15.26 -14.55
N ASN A 113 2.09 16.59 -14.67
CA ASN A 113 2.47 17.23 -15.91
C ASN A 113 4.01 17.26 -16.04
N PRO A 114 4.58 17.61 -17.21
CA PRO A 114 6.03 17.61 -17.40
C PRO A 114 6.79 18.47 -16.39
N LYS A 115 6.24 19.61 -15.95
CA LYS A 115 6.87 20.48 -14.95
C LYS A 115 6.88 19.82 -13.57
N ASP A 116 5.78 19.15 -13.19
CA ASP A 116 5.69 18.43 -11.93
C ASP A 116 6.71 17.28 -11.89
N VAL A 117 6.90 16.57 -13.00
CA VAL A 117 7.94 15.53 -13.13
C VAL A 117 9.34 16.11 -12.87
N GLN A 118 9.67 17.26 -13.50
CA GLN A 118 10.97 17.91 -13.28
C GLN A 118 11.15 18.30 -11.81
N ASN A 119 10.15 18.96 -11.22
CA ASN A 119 10.19 19.38 -9.82
C ASN A 119 10.31 18.19 -8.87
N TYR A 120 9.62 17.08 -9.17
CA TYR A 120 9.69 15.87 -8.35
C TYR A 120 11.09 15.29 -8.35
N ILE A 121 11.71 15.13 -9.52
CA ILE A 121 13.07 14.61 -9.68
C ILE A 121 14.08 15.48 -8.92
N GLU A 122 13.97 16.81 -9.06
CA GLU A 122 14.87 17.75 -8.37
C GLU A 122 14.78 17.66 -6.85
N ASN A 123 13.60 17.35 -6.30
CA ASN A 123 13.40 17.23 -4.86
C ASN A 123 13.80 15.85 -4.32
N VAL A 124 13.55 14.78 -5.07
CA VAL A 124 13.70 13.39 -4.59
C VAL A 124 15.09 12.83 -4.90
N ALA A 125 15.69 13.24 -6.01
CA ALA A 125 16.98 12.76 -6.48
C ALA A 125 17.88 13.90 -6.98
N PRO A 126 18.18 14.91 -6.14
CA PRO A 126 18.88 16.14 -6.56
C PRO A 126 20.25 15.84 -7.20
N ASP A 127 21.02 14.91 -6.64
CA ASP A 127 22.37 14.58 -7.11
C ASP A 127 22.38 13.87 -8.48
N MET A 128 21.25 13.28 -8.88
CA MET A 128 21.10 12.52 -10.12
C MET A 128 20.10 13.16 -11.08
N ALA A 129 19.58 14.34 -10.74
CA ALA A 129 18.42 14.93 -11.40
C ALA A 129 18.65 15.09 -12.90
N GLU A 130 19.77 15.68 -13.31
CA GLU A 130 20.09 15.90 -14.72
C GLU A 130 20.19 14.58 -15.50
N ALA A 131 20.79 13.55 -14.92
CA ALA A 131 20.92 12.25 -15.59
C ALA A 131 19.56 11.55 -15.75
N ILE A 132 18.69 11.62 -14.72
CA ILE A 132 17.32 11.10 -14.77
C ILE A 132 16.49 11.83 -15.83
N LYS A 133 16.58 13.17 -15.86
CA LYS A 133 15.85 14.00 -16.84
C LYS A 133 16.28 13.69 -18.26
N ASP A 134 17.59 13.61 -18.52
CA ASP A 134 18.16 13.25 -19.82
C ASP A 134 17.68 11.87 -20.28
N PHE A 135 17.63 10.91 -19.35
CA PHE A 135 17.15 9.57 -19.62
C PHE A 135 15.67 9.51 -20.00
N ILE A 136 14.81 10.21 -19.25
CA ILE A 136 13.39 10.31 -19.56
C ILE A 136 13.21 10.97 -20.94
N HIS A 137 13.99 12.02 -21.23
CA HIS A 137 13.94 12.70 -22.51
C HIS A 137 14.32 11.79 -23.69
N ARG A 138 15.34 10.95 -23.53
CA ARG A 138 15.83 10.05 -24.59
C ARG A 138 15.03 8.76 -24.75
N THR A 139 14.15 8.44 -23.80
CA THR A 139 13.46 7.13 -23.73
C THR A 139 11.94 7.31 -23.85
N PRO A 140 11.35 7.31 -25.07
CA PRO A 140 9.93 7.64 -25.28
C PRO A 140 8.94 6.81 -24.45
N ILE A 141 9.24 5.52 -24.23
CA ILE A 141 8.38 4.64 -23.43
C ILE A 141 8.29 5.09 -21.96
N ILE A 142 9.35 5.72 -21.44
CA ILE A 142 9.41 6.23 -20.06
C ILE A 142 8.65 7.55 -19.93
N GLN A 143 8.60 8.37 -20.98
CA GLN A 143 7.89 9.66 -20.95
C GLN A 143 6.41 9.51 -20.61
N GLY A 144 5.74 8.47 -21.13
CA GLY A 144 4.35 8.18 -20.80
C GLY A 144 4.17 7.64 -19.37
N LEU A 145 5.22 7.03 -18.81
CA LEU A 145 5.21 6.35 -17.52
C LEU A 145 5.40 7.32 -16.35
N VAL A 146 6.32 8.29 -16.50
CA VAL A 146 6.69 9.22 -15.42
C VAL A 146 5.59 10.20 -15.03
N ASN A 147 4.52 10.29 -15.83
CA ASN A 147 3.34 11.06 -15.45
C ASN A 147 2.59 10.40 -14.28
N ILE A 148 2.80 9.10 -14.02
CA ILE A 148 2.24 8.41 -12.87
C ILE A 148 3.22 8.52 -11.69
N PRO A 149 2.87 9.22 -10.59
CA PRO A 149 3.82 9.53 -9.51
C PRO A 149 4.56 8.32 -8.95
N VAL A 150 3.86 7.19 -8.72
CA VAL A 150 4.50 5.97 -8.17
C VAL A 150 5.50 5.34 -9.14
N GLN A 151 5.30 5.51 -10.44
CA GLN A 151 6.24 4.99 -11.44
C GLN A 151 7.47 5.89 -11.55
N LEU A 152 7.29 7.21 -11.46
CA LEU A 152 8.40 8.16 -11.37
C LEU A 152 9.24 7.95 -10.10
N ASP A 153 8.58 7.77 -8.95
CA ASP A 153 9.25 7.45 -7.68
C ASP A 153 10.09 6.18 -7.83
N ALA A 154 9.52 5.12 -8.41
CA ALA A 154 10.25 3.89 -8.60
C ALA A 154 11.46 4.00 -9.55
N ILE A 155 11.38 4.85 -10.57
CA ILE A 155 12.52 5.17 -11.44
C ILE A 155 13.60 5.90 -10.65
N CYS A 156 13.23 6.94 -9.89
CA CYS A 156 14.17 7.70 -9.04
C CYS A 156 14.83 6.78 -8.01
N PHE A 157 14.02 5.96 -7.32
CA PHE A 157 14.47 4.97 -6.37
C PHE A 157 15.43 3.98 -7.02
N SER A 158 15.19 3.53 -8.26
CA SER A 158 15.97 2.48 -8.93
C SER A 158 17.11 2.97 -9.83
N TRP A 159 17.39 4.28 -9.80
CA TRP A 159 18.25 4.95 -10.78
C TRP A 159 19.65 4.34 -10.92
N ASP A 160 20.32 4.05 -9.81
CA ASP A 160 21.67 3.45 -9.77
C ASP A 160 21.77 2.06 -10.43
N SER A 161 20.63 1.41 -10.66
CA SER A 161 20.52 0.04 -11.15
C SER A 161 19.96 -0.02 -12.58
N LEU A 162 19.57 1.13 -13.14
CA LEU A 162 19.07 1.21 -14.51
C LEU A 162 20.23 1.14 -15.52
N PRO A 163 20.02 0.49 -16.68
CA PRO A 163 21.00 0.50 -17.75
C PRO A 163 21.28 1.94 -18.20
N SER A 164 22.54 2.24 -18.47
CA SER A 164 22.94 3.57 -18.96
C SER A 164 22.50 3.83 -20.41
N ASP A 165 22.21 2.76 -21.17
CA ASP A 165 21.81 2.84 -22.58
C ASP A 165 20.29 2.70 -22.73
N SER A 166 19.66 3.71 -23.33
CA SER A 166 18.20 3.82 -23.52
C SER A 166 17.62 2.77 -24.48
N ASP A 167 18.42 2.26 -25.41
CA ASP A 167 17.95 1.42 -26.53
C ASP A 167 17.62 -0.03 -26.09
N GLU A 168 18.03 -0.44 -24.89
CA GLU A 168 17.75 -1.77 -24.33
C GLU A 168 16.56 -1.81 -23.36
N ILE A 169 15.92 -0.65 -23.10
CA ILE A 169 14.96 -0.53 -22.00
C ILE A 169 13.54 -0.81 -22.47
N THR A 170 13.07 -2.00 -22.11
CA THR A 170 11.67 -2.41 -22.20
C THR A 170 10.95 -2.20 -20.86
N MET A 171 9.61 -2.11 -20.88
CA MET A 171 8.81 -2.10 -19.65
C MET A 171 9.13 -3.28 -18.74
N THR A 172 9.28 -4.47 -19.32
CA THR A 172 9.64 -5.68 -18.56
C THR A 172 11.00 -5.52 -17.89
N ARG A 173 12.00 -4.99 -18.59
CA ARG A 173 13.32 -4.76 -18.02
C ARG A 173 13.29 -3.75 -16.88
N LEU A 174 12.51 -2.68 -17.03
CA LEU A 174 12.30 -1.68 -15.99
C LEU A 174 11.71 -2.31 -14.72
N TYR A 175 10.60 -3.06 -14.84
CA TYR A 175 9.99 -3.74 -13.71
C TYR A 175 10.94 -4.75 -13.06
N GLN A 176 11.73 -5.50 -13.85
CA GLN A 176 12.73 -6.42 -13.32
C GLN A 176 13.79 -5.70 -12.47
N VAL A 177 14.27 -4.53 -12.91
CA VAL A 177 15.24 -3.73 -12.15
C VAL A 177 14.63 -3.22 -10.85
N MET A 178 13.40 -2.69 -10.90
CA MET A 178 12.67 -2.23 -9.71
C MET A 178 12.45 -3.36 -8.70
N VAL A 179 11.90 -4.50 -9.15
CA VAL A 179 11.67 -5.69 -8.31
C VAL A 179 12.96 -6.17 -7.68
N ARG A 180 14.06 -6.24 -8.44
CA ARG A 180 15.37 -6.59 -7.91
C ARG A 180 15.82 -5.63 -6.80
N LYS A 181 15.64 -4.32 -6.98
CA LYS A 181 16.04 -3.34 -5.97
C LYS A 181 15.23 -3.46 -4.69
N LEU A 182 13.92 -3.72 -4.81
CA LEU A 182 13.07 -4.02 -3.66
C LEU A 182 13.53 -5.30 -2.95
N TRP A 183 13.90 -6.35 -3.69
CA TRP A 183 14.44 -7.58 -3.08
C TRP A 183 15.78 -7.38 -2.38
N CYS A 184 16.67 -6.55 -2.92
CA CYS A 184 17.90 -6.19 -2.22
C CYS A 184 17.62 -5.52 -0.87
N LYS A 185 16.65 -4.60 -0.85
CA LYS A 185 16.24 -3.89 0.37
C LYS A 185 15.59 -4.84 1.38
N ASP A 186 14.63 -5.64 0.93
CA ASP A 186 13.85 -6.53 1.78
C ASP A 186 14.69 -7.69 2.33
N ALA A 187 15.61 -8.25 1.55
CA ALA A 187 16.51 -9.30 2.05
C ALA A 187 17.36 -8.85 3.26
N VAL A 188 17.79 -7.59 3.28
CA VAL A 188 18.50 -7.02 4.44
C VAL A 188 17.55 -6.85 5.63
N ARG A 189 16.35 -6.32 5.38
CA ARG A 189 15.29 -6.13 6.40
C ARG A 189 14.87 -7.46 7.05
N LEU A 190 14.76 -8.51 6.24
CA LEU A 190 14.42 -9.87 6.67
C LEU A 190 15.60 -10.62 7.31
N GLY A 191 16.76 -9.98 7.46
CA GLY A 191 17.94 -10.60 8.08
C GLY A 191 18.46 -11.82 7.31
N LYS A 192 18.26 -11.88 5.98
CA LYS A 192 18.70 -13.00 5.16
C LYS A 192 20.20 -13.23 5.33
N THR A 193 20.60 -14.50 5.35
CA THR A 193 22.00 -14.85 5.60
C THR A 193 22.70 -15.39 4.38
N SER A 194 23.99 -15.08 4.25
CA SER A 194 24.90 -15.70 3.28
C SER A 194 26.05 -16.34 4.04
N SER A 195 26.26 -17.64 3.85
CA SER A 195 27.26 -18.43 4.60
C SER A 195 27.11 -18.31 6.13
N GLY A 196 25.87 -18.27 6.63
CA GLY A 196 25.56 -18.21 8.06
C GLY A 196 25.75 -16.84 8.72
N ARG A 197 25.98 -15.77 7.94
CA ARG A 197 26.05 -14.39 8.45
C ARG A 197 24.98 -13.52 7.79
N PRO A 198 24.35 -12.58 8.53
CA PRO A 198 23.42 -11.62 7.94
C PRO A 198 24.06 -10.85 6.79
N ILE A 199 23.33 -10.71 5.68
CA ILE A 199 23.80 -9.97 4.52
C ILE A 199 23.67 -8.47 4.77
N THR A 200 24.71 -7.72 4.42
CA THR A 200 24.69 -6.26 4.48
C THR A 200 24.27 -5.66 3.14
N GLU A 201 23.78 -4.43 3.16
CA GLU A 201 23.39 -3.67 1.97
C GLU A 201 24.50 -3.64 0.89
N LYS A 202 25.76 -3.39 1.31
CA LYS A 202 26.90 -3.39 0.38
C LYS A 202 27.20 -4.74 -0.24
N GLN A 203 26.89 -5.83 0.46
CA GLN A 203 27.12 -7.18 -0.05
C GLN A 203 26.01 -7.56 -1.04
N ILE A 204 24.75 -7.31 -0.70
CA ILE A 204 23.63 -7.72 -1.55
C ILE A 204 23.59 -6.96 -2.89
N GLN A 205 23.95 -5.68 -2.90
CA GLN A 205 24.04 -4.90 -4.14
C GLN A 205 25.04 -5.47 -5.15
N ARG A 206 26.06 -6.21 -4.67
CA ARG A 206 27.09 -6.84 -5.51
C ARG A 206 26.69 -8.24 -5.98
N LEU A 207 25.61 -8.81 -5.47
CA LEU A 207 25.16 -10.13 -5.88
C LEU A 207 24.55 -10.09 -7.28
N PRO A 208 24.84 -11.11 -8.12
CA PRO A 208 24.17 -11.27 -9.39
C PRO A 208 22.69 -11.60 -9.16
N SER A 209 21.82 -11.25 -10.11
CA SER A 209 20.35 -11.38 -9.96
C SER A 209 19.92 -12.79 -9.55
N HIS A 210 20.46 -13.84 -10.18
CA HIS A 210 20.11 -15.22 -9.84
C HIS A 210 20.40 -15.61 -8.39
N LYS A 211 21.38 -14.96 -7.73
CA LYS A 211 21.67 -15.18 -6.30
C LYS A 211 20.70 -14.47 -5.39
N ILE A 212 20.17 -13.32 -5.81
CA ILE A 212 19.10 -12.65 -5.09
C ILE A 212 17.82 -13.47 -5.21
N ASP A 213 17.52 -13.97 -6.42
CA ASP A 213 16.36 -14.83 -6.68
C ASP A 213 16.43 -16.13 -5.84
N GLU A 214 17.62 -16.74 -5.73
CA GLU A 214 17.84 -17.91 -4.87
C GLU A 214 17.63 -17.58 -3.38
N LEU A 215 18.14 -16.43 -2.91
CA LEU A 215 18.01 -15.98 -1.52
C LEU A 215 16.56 -15.66 -1.12
N MET A 216 15.79 -15.11 -2.07
CA MET A 216 14.42 -14.65 -1.90
C MET A 216 13.38 -15.61 -2.50
N ASN A 217 13.79 -16.83 -2.88
CA ASN A 217 12.97 -17.73 -3.67
C ASN A 217 11.61 -18.05 -3.04
N ILE A 218 11.59 -18.22 -1.71
CA ILE A 218 10.37 -18.53 -0.96
C ILE A 218 9.39 -17.36 -1.02
N GLU A 219 9.87 -16.14 -0.78
CA GLU A 219 9.06 -14.92 -0.83
C GLU A 219 8.57 -14.63 -2.25
N ILE A 220 9.45 -14.76 -3.24
CA ILE A 220 9.13 -14.59 -4.67
C ILE A 220 8.03 -15.57 -5.08
N GLU A 221 8.16 -16.84 -4.71
CA GLU A 221 7.19 -17.87 -5.07
C GLU A 221 5.83 -17.62 -4.42
N TYR A 222 5.81 -17.27 -3.12
CA TYR A 222 4.56 -16.99 -2.42
C TYR A 222 3.87 -15.73 -2.96
N LEU A 223 4.59 -14.61 -3.11
CA LEU A 223 3.99 -13.39 -3.66
C LEU A 223 3.55 -13.57 -5.11
N GLY A 224 4.31 -14.33 -5.91
CA GLY A 224 3.91 -14.69 -7.27
C GLY A 224 2.63 -15.52 -7.30
N TYR A 225 2.50 -16.49 -6.38
CA TYR A 225 1.29 -17.28 -6.23
C TYR A 225 0.08 -16.44 -5.78
N LEU A 226 0.30 -15.53 -4.82
CA LEU A 226 -0.73 -14.61 -4.35
C LEU A 226 -1.19 -13.65 -5.45
N ALA A 227 -0.26 -13.09 -6.21
CA ALA A 227 -0.55 -12.26 -7.38
C ALA A 227 -1.34 -13.04 -8.45
N PHE A 228 -1.02 -14.32 -8.67
CA PHE A 228 -1.79 -15.17 -9.56
C PHE A 228 -3.22 -15.42 -9.05
N LYS A 229 -3.40 -15.69 -7.75
CA LYS A 229 -4.72 -15.82 -7.12
C LYS A 229 -5.55 -14.53 -7.23
N CYS A 230 -4.92 -13.36 -7.06
CA CYS A 230 -5.54 -12.05 -7.31
C CYS A 230 -6.16 -11.98 -8.71
N LEU A 231 -5.39 -12.33 -9.74
CA LEU A 231 -5.84 -12.31 -11.13
C LEU A 231 -7.00 -13.27 -11.40
N MET A 232 -7.01 -14.45 -10.74
CA MET A 232 -8.11 -15.41 -10.85
C MET A 232 -9.39 -14.94 -10.18
N ASN A 233 -9.27 -14.23 -9.06
CA ASN A 233 -10.40 -13.81 -8.21
C ASN A 233 -10.84 -12.37 -8.53
N ASN A 234 -11.10 -12.07 -9.80
CA ASN A 234 -11.59 -10.76 -10.27
C ASN A 234 -10.71 -9.56 -9.85
N HIS A 235 -9.39 -9.72 -9.80
CA HIS A 235 -8.45 -8.67 -9.38
C HIS A 235 -8.65 -8.22 -7.92
N GLN A 236 -9.02 -9.13 -7.02
CA GLN A 236 -9.04 -8.86 -5.58
C GLN A 236 -7.62 -8.53 -5.09
N ILE A 237 -7.41 -7.28 -4.68
CA ILE A 237 -6.11 -6.77 -4.20
C ILE A 237 -5.99 -6.71 -2.67
N VAL A 238 -7.05 -7.01 -1.94
CA VAL A 238 -7.09 -7.01 -0.47
C VAL A 238 -7.27 -8.44 0.04
N PHE A 239 -6.39 -8.87 0.93
CA PHE A 239 -6.37 -10.20 1.54
C PHE A 239 -6.43 -10.08 3.06
N ASP A 240 -7.33 -10.83 3.68
CA ASP A 240 -7.30 -11.04 5.13
C ASP A 240 -6.35 -12.19 5.50
N ASN A 241 -6.11 -12.38 6.80
CA ASN A 241 -5.18 -13.41 7.29
C ASN A 241 -5.63 -14.82 6.93
N ASP A 242 -6.94 -15.06 6.82
CA ASP A 242 -7.49 -16.36 6.44
C ASP A 242 -7.17 -16.65 4.97
N ALA A 243 -7.40 -15.69 4.07
CA ALA A 243 -7.05 -15.81 2.65
C ALA A 243 -5.54 -15.97 2.44
N LEU A 244 -4.71 -15.26 3.21
CA LEU A 244 -3.25 -15.43 3.18
C LEU A 244 -2.82 -16.83 3.65
N GLY A 245 -3.45 -17.33 4.71
CA GLY A 245 -3.23 -18.67 5.26
C GLY A 245 -3.69 -19.77 4.30
N GLU A 246 -4.84 -19.62 3.66
CA GLU A 246 -5.33 -20.53 2.62
C GLU A 246 -4.38 -20.58 1.42
N ALA A 247 -3.94 -19.41 0.93
CA ALA A 247 -2.98 -19.34 -0.16
C ALA A 247 -1.64 -20.01 0.21
N MET A 248 -1.20 -19.85 1.46
CA MET A 248 0.01 -20.52 1.98
C MET A 248 -0.18 -22.04 2.04
N GLY A 249 -1.32 -22.51 2.56
CA GLY A 249 -1.66 -23.92 2.62
C GLY A 249 -1.73 -24.57 1.23
N ASP A 250 -2.36 -23.91 0.27
CA ASP A 250 -2.45 -24.36 -1.12
C ASP A 250 -1.05 -24.50 -1.75
N LEU A 251 -0.20 -23.50 -1.58
CA LEU A 251 1.16 -23.51 -2.11
C LEU A 251 2.01 -24.57 -1.43
N ASP A 252 1.94 -24.71 -0.11
CA ASP A 252 2.69 -25.72 0.64
C ASP A 252 2.30 -27.14 0.22
N ASN A 253 0.99 -27.39 0.07
CA ASN A 253 0.47 -28.66 -0.45
C ASN A 253 1.02 -28.97 -1.86
N ASN A 254 1.13 -27.96 -2.72
CA ASN A 254 1.72 -28.12 -4.06
C ASN A 254 3.21 -28.45 -3.99
N ARG A 255 3.96 -27.77 -3.12
CA ARG A 255 5.39 -28.02 -2.89
C ARG A 255 5.63 -29.44 -2.39
N GLN A 256 4.87 -29.89 -1.39
CA GLN A 256 4.97 -31.25 -0.85
C GLN A 256 4.67 -32.32 -1.90
N LYS A 257 3.63 -32.13 -2.73
CA LYS A 257 3.32 -33.05 -3.85
C LYS A 257 4.46 -33.18 -4.86
N ASN A 258 5.27 -32.13 -5.00
CA ASN A 258 6.43 -32.07 -5.88
C ASN A 258 7.75 -32.38 -5.15
N ASN A 259 7.71 -32.98 -3.95
CA ASN A 259 8.88 -33.31 -3.12
C ASN A 259 9.79 -32.10 -2.80
N ARG A 260 9.22 -30.91 -2.69
CA ARG A 260 9.92 -29.69 -2.26
C ARG A 260 9.71 -29.46 -0.76
N GLU A 261 10.67 -28.79 -0.13
CA GLU A 261 10.59 -28.43 1.29
C GLU A 261 9.35 -27.58 1.58
N SER A 262 8.77 -27.78 2.77
CA SER A 262 7.65 -26.96 3.23
C SER A 262 8.05 -25.49 3.41
N LEU A 263 7.07 -24.61 3.29
CA LEU A 263 7.21 -23.19 3.57
C LEU A 263 7.53 -22.96 5.06
N PRO A 264 8.36 -21.96 5.39
CA PRO A 264 8.63 -21.59 6.77
C PRO A 264 7.35 -21.15 7.47
N SER A 265 7.17 -21.56 8.73
CA SER A 265 5.99 -21.18 9.52
C SER A 265 5.90 -19.68 9.82
N VAL A 266 7.02 -18.97 9.78
CA VAL A 266 7.13 -17.52 10.03
C VAL A 266 6.96 -16.68 8.76
N LEU A 267 6.72 -17.31 7.61
CA LEU A 267 6.72 -16.64 6.31
C LEU A 267 5.72 -15.48 6.24
N LEU A 268 4.52 -15.60 6.82
CA LEU A 268 3.54 -14.51 6.80
C LEU A 268 4.01 -13.28 7.61
N ASP A 269 4.65 -13.51 8.76
CA ASP A 269 5.22 -12.43 9.59
C ASP A 269 6.37 -11.72 8.88
N ASP A 270 7.20 -12.49 8.16
CA ASP A 270 8.27 -11.98 7.33
C ASP A 270 7.72 -11.20 6.12
N LEU A 271 6.65 -11.67 5.49
CA LEU A 271 6.06 -11.02 4.32
C LEU A 271 5.41 -9.68 4.63
N ASN A 272 4.83 -9.52 5.83
CA ASN A 272 4.41 -8.20 6.34
C ASN A 272 5.58 -7.21 6.44
N GLN A 273 6.80 -7.75 6.50
CA GLN A 273 8.04 -6.99 6.46
C GLN A 273 8.64 -6.85 5.05
N THR A 274 7.87 -7.05 3.98
CA THR A 274 8.35 -6.77 2.62
C THR A 274 7.91 -5.40 2.14
N SER A 275 8.40 -4.97 0.99
CA SER A 275 7.98 -3.76 0.28
C SER A 275 6.79 -4.00 -0.63
N PHE A 276 6.36 -5.26 -0.77
CA PHE A 276 5.31 -5.68 -1.71
C PHE A 276 3.95 -5.86 -1.03
N LEU A 277 3.94 -6.12 0.28
CA LEU A 277 2.73 -6.12 1.09
C LEU A 277 2.69 -4.87 1.95
N HIS A 278 1.61 -4.11 1.82
CA HIS A 278 1.28 -3.04 2.73
C HIS A 278 0.21 -3.56 3.69
N SER A 279 0.61 -3.88 4.92
CA SER A 279 -0.35 -4.19 5.99
C SER A 279 -0.93 -2.88 6.53
N ALA A 280 -2.25 -2.80 6.67
CA ALA A 280 -2.90 -1.70 7.41
C ALA A 280 -2.41 -1.59 8.87
N ASP A 281 -1.83 -2.68 9.41
CA ASP A 281 -1.31 -2.76 10.78
C ASP A 281 0.02 -2.02 11.00
N ALA A 282 0.74 -1.61 9.94
CA ALA A 282 2.04 -0.94 10.07
C ALA A 282 1.92 0.44 10.77
N ASP A 283 0.78 1.11 10.62
CA ASP A 283 0.49 2.40 11.24
C ASP A 283 0.13 2.25 12.74
N LEU A 284 -0.22 1.04 13.19
CA LEU A 284 -0.49 0.75 14.60
C LEU A 284 0.80 0.52 15.41
N ASN A 285 1.87 0.02 14.79
CA ASN A 285 3.10 -0.35 15.50
C ASN A 285 4.16 0.76 15.55
N THR A 286 4.20 1.68 14.58
CA THR A 286 5.24 2.75 14.51
C THR A 286 5.07 3.86 15.56
N SER A 287 3.93 3.92 16.24
CA SER A 287 3.67 4.91 17.31
C SER A 287 3.93 4.37 18.73
N ALA A 288 4.40 3.12 18.89
CA ALA A 288 4.76 2.54 20.19
C ALA A 288 6.21 2.85 20.61
N ASP A 289 7.15 2.95 19.67
CA ASP A 289 8.58 3.08 19.98
C ASP A 289 9.06 4.53 20.26
N ASN A 290 8.26 5.54 19.92
CA ASN A 290 8.64 6.95 20.08
C ASN A 290 8.24 7.59 21.42
N LEU A 291 7.69 6.83 22.38
CA LEU A 291 7.25 7.38 23.68
C LEU A 291 7.92 6.74 24.91
N GLN A 292 8.98 5.95 24.75
CA GLN A 292 9.85 5.55 25.88
C GLN A 292 11.06 6.46 26.09
N GLY A 293 11.10 7.64 25.45
CA GLY A 293 12.23 8.56 25.54
C GLY A 293 11.83 10.04 25.57
N SER A 294 11.03 10.45 26.55
CA SER A 294 10.94 11.86 27.00
C SER A 294 10.35 11.95 28.41
#